data_AF-A0A226N6C7-F1
#
_entry.id   AF-A0A226N6C7-F1
#
_cell.length_a   1.000
_cell.length_b   1.000
_cell.length_c   1.000
_cell.angle_alpha   90.00
_cell.angle_beta   90.00
_cell.angle_gamma   90.00
#
_symmetry.space_group_name_H-M   'P 1'
#
loop_
_entity.id
_entity.type
_entity.pdbx_description
1 polymer ?
#
loop_
_entity_poly.entity_id
_entity_poly.type
_entity_poly.pdbx_seq_one_letter_code
_entity_poly.pdbx_strand_id
1 'polypeptide(L)' 'MSDTRRRVKVYTLNEDRQWDDRGTGHVSSTYVERLKGMSLLVRAESDGSLLLESKINPNTAYQKQQASIATRLLPP' A
#
# COMPACT_ATOMS: atom_id res chain seq x y z
N MET A 1 -14.88 -8.46 16.48
CA MET A 1 -13.52 -8.85 16.07
C MET A 1 -13.03 -7.81 15.08
N SER A 2 -11.98 -7.06 15.41
CA SER A 2 -11.29 -6.20 14.45
C SER A 2 -10.78 -7.06 13.29
N ASP A 3 -11.09 -6.71 12.04
CA ASP A 3 -10.70 -7.47 10.82
C ASP A 3 -9.18 -7.39 10.63
N THR A 4 -8.43 -8.20 11.39
CA THR A 4 -6.96 -8.22 11.34
C THR A 4 -6.42 -8.76 10.02
N ARG A 5 -7.24 -9.48 9.24
CA ARG A 5 -6.86 -10.11 7.98
C ARG A 5 -6.38 -9.10 6.93
N ARG A 6 -6.89 -7.86 6.98
CA ARG A 6 -6.56 -6.78 6.04
C ARG A 6 -5.81 -5.63 6.68
N ARG A 7 -5.46 -5.74 7.96
CA ARG A 7 -4.71 -4.73 8.68
C ARG A 7 -3.25 -4.75 8.22
N VAL A 8 -2.75 -3.61 7.75
CA VAL A 8 -1.41 -3.43 7.19
C VAL A 8 -0.75 -2.18 7.76
N LYS A 9 0.57 -2.19 7.81
CA LYS A 9 1.37 -0.98 8.06
C LYS A 9 1.98 -0.51 6.74
N VAL A 10 1.88 0.79 6.47
CA VAL A 10 2.35 1.39 5.21
C VAL A 10 3.69 2.05 5.45
N TYR A 11 4.66 1.74 4.59
CA TYR A 11 5.97 2.39 4.61
C TYR A 11 6.28 3.00 3.24
N THR A 12 7.00 4.11 3.22
CA THR A 12 7.54 4.72 2.00
C THR A 12 9.04 4.87 2.11
N LEU A 13 9.75 4.54 1.03
CA LEU A 13 11.18 4.79 0.94
C LEU A 13 11.42 6.29 0.74
N ASN A 14 12.22 6.91 1.60
CA ASN A 14 12.56 8.33 1.54
C ASN A 14 13.87 8.58 0.74
N GLU A 15 14.28 9.85 0.64
CA GLU A 15 15.46 10.28 -0.11
C GLU A 15 16.76 9.66 0.43
N ASP A 16 16.82 9.43 1.74
CA ASP A 16 17.94 8.77 2.45
C ASP A 16 17.91 7.25 2.31
N ARG A 17 17.02 6.70 1.48
CA ARG A 17 16.80 5.25 1.28
C ARG A 17 16.40 4.52 2.57
N GLN A 18 15.73 5.22 3.48
CA GLN A 18 15.15 4.65 4.70
C GLN A 18 13.64 4.50 4.56
N TRP A 19 13.06 3.59 5.35
CA TRP A 19 11.63 3.34 5.35
C TRP A 19 10.94 4.22 6.40
N ASP A 20 10.14 5.17 5.93
CA ASP A 20 9.29 5.99 6.80
C ASP A 20 7.94 5.31 7.03
N ASP A 21 7.54 5.17 8.30
CA ASP A 21 6.21 4.66 8.69
C ASP A 21 5.15 5.73 8.41
N ARG A 22 4.21 5.42 7.51
CA ARG A 22 3.06 6.28 7.17
C ARG A 22 1.85 6.00 8.06
N GLY A 23 1.84 4.91 8.81
CA GLY A 23 0.76 4.52 9.70
C GLY A 23 0.18 3.14 9.44
N THR A 24 -0.81 2.79 10.25
CA THR A 24 -1.53 1.50 10.19
C THR A 24 -2.95 1.70 9.65
N GLY A 25 -3.38 0.80 8.78
CA GLY A 25 -4.67 0.90 8.11
C GLY A 25 -5.18 -0.45 7.60
N HIS A 26 -6.32 -0.41 6.91
CA HIS A 26 -6.92 -1.58 6.27
C HIS A 26 -6.77 -1.49 4.76
N VAL A 27 -6.24 -2.55 4.15
CA VAL A 27 -6.04 -2.63 2.69
C VAL A 27 -7.28 -3.14 1.96
N SER A 28 -7.59 -2.52 0.83
CA SER A 28 -8.58 -2.98 -0.13
C SER A 28 -8.09 -2.81 -1.56
N SER A 29 -8.76 -3.47 -2.50
CA SER A 29 -8.49 -3.38 -3.93
C SER A 29 -9.77 -2.94 -4.62
N THR A 30 -9.73 -1.82 -5.35
CA THR A 30 -10.89 -1.31 -6.10
C THR A 30 -10.49 -0.67 -7.43
N TYR A 31 -11.43 -0.59 -8.37
CA TYR A 31 -11.22 0.15 -9.60
C TYR A 31 -11.31 1.65 -9.31
N VAL A 32 -10.28 2.41 -9.69
CA VAL A 32 -10.21 3.85 -9.48
C VAL A 32 -10.26 4.55 -10.83
N GLU A 33 -11.37 5.23 -11.10
CA GLU A 33 -11.66 5.86 -12.40
C GLU A 33 -10.58 6.87 -12.81
N ARG A 34 -10.15 7.75 -11.90
CA ARG A 34 -9.08 8.73 -12.18
C ARG A 34 -7.74 8.09 -12.57
N LEU A 35 -7.50 6.84 -12.13
CA LEU A 35 -6.30 6.06 -12.44
C LEU A 35 -6.52 5.10 -13.61
N LYS A 36 -7.77 4.94 -14.09
CA LYS A 36 -8.19 4.00 -15.13
C LYS A 36 -7.62 2.59 -14.88
N GLY A 37 -7.89 2.05 -13.69
CA GLY A 37 -7.41 0.72 -13.34
C GLY A 37 -7.65 0.30 -11.90
N MET A 38 -7.42 -1.00 -11.68
CA MET A 38 -7.39 -1.57 -10.33
C MET A 38 -6.27 -0.96 -9.50
N SER A 39 -6.60 -0.59 -8.27
CA SER A 39 -5.71 0.10 -7.36
C SER A 39 -5.81 -0.48 -5.96
N LEU A 40 -4.68 -0.48 -5.25
CA LEU A 40 -4.62 -0.75 -3.82
C LEU A 40 -4.89 0.54 -3.07
N LEU A 41 -5.81 0.46 -2.11
CA LEU A 41 -6.14 1.54 -1.19
C LEU A 41 -5.82 1.09 0.23
N VAL A 42 -5.25 1.97 1.05
CA VAL A 42 -5.14 1.75 2.50
C VAL A 42 -5.79 2.91 3.23
N ARG A 43 -6.76 2.58 4.08
CA ARG A 43 -7.49 3.55 4.92
C ARG A 43 -6.98 3.48 6.36
N ALA A 44 -6.62 4.61 6.94
CA ALA A 44 -6.08 4.71 8.29
C ALA A 44 -7.06 4.17 9.34
N GLU A 45 -6.55 3.50 10.37
CA GLU A 45 -7.37 3.08 11.52
C GLU A 45 -7.81 4.25 12.41
N SER A 46 -7.02 5.33 12.41
CA SER A 46 -7.22 6.49 13.28
C SER A 46 -8.44 7.33 12.90
N ASP A 47 -8.59 7.63 11.61
CA ASP A 47 -9.53 8.63 11.10
C ASP A 47 -10.16 8.25 9.74
N GLY A 48 -9.80 7.10 9.16
CA GLY A 48 -10.27 6.69 7.83
C GLY A 48 -9.69 7.49 6.67
N SER A 49 -8.68 8.33 6.91
CA SER A 49 -7.93 9.03 5.86
C SER A 49 -7.23 8.03 4.93
N LEU A 50 -6.85 8.48 3.74
CA LEU A 50 -6.21 7.64 2.74
C LEU A 50 -4.69 7.66 2.95
N LEU A 51 -4.13 6.55 3.44
CA LEU A 51 -2.67 6.39 3.63
C LEU A 51 -1.95 6.04 2.33
N LEU A 52 -2.61 5.28 1.45
CA LEU A 52 -2.05 4.84 0.18
C LEU A 52 -3.14 4.74 -0.88
N GLU A 53 -2.83 5.23 -2.09
CA GLU A 53 -3.56 4.93 -3.32
C GLU A 53 -2.58 4.66 -4.45
N SER A 54 -2.48 3.40 -4.85
CA SER A 54 -1.53 2.96 -5.87
C SER A 54 -2.22 2.11 -6.92
N LYS A 55 -2.20 2.57 -8.17
CA LYS A 55 -2.56 1.74 -9.32
C LYS A 55 -1.70 0.49 -9.35
N ILE A 56 -2.32 -0.66 -9.59
CA ILE A 56 -1.65 -1.91 -9.87
C ILE A 56 -1.25 -1.88 -11.34
N ASN A 57 0.04 -1.68 -11.61
CA ASN A 57 0.56 -1.69 -12.97
C ASN A 57 1.17 -3.06 -13.28
N PRO A 58 0.87 -3.67 -14.45
CA PRO A 58 1.40 -4.98 -14.82
C PRO A 58 2.93 -4.99 -14.97
N ASN A 59 3.53 -3.84 -15.28
CA ASN A 59 4.98 -3.69 -15.45
C ASN A 59 5.71 -3.37 -14.14
N THR A 60 5.00 -3.19 -13.02
CA THR A 60 5.62 -2.97 -11.72
C THR A 60 5.95 -4.32 -11.09
N ALA A 61 7.22 -4.55 -10.77
CA ALA A 61 7.61 -5.71 -9.99
C ALA A 61 7.17 -5.53 -8.52
N TYR A 62 6.19 -6.35 -8.09
CA TYR A 62 5.80 -6.46 -6.70
C TYR A 62 6.53 -7.64 -6.08
N GLN A 63 7.35 -7.39 -5.07
CA GLN A 63 8.07 -8.45 -4.35
C GLN A 63 7.44 -8.68 -3.00
N LYS A 64 7.14 -9.95 -2.71
CA LYS A 64 6.82 -10.41 -1.37
C LYS A 64 8.14 -10.72 -0.65
N GLN A 65 8.60 -9.81 0.20
CA GLN A 65 9.91 -9.94 0.88
C GLN A 65 9.83 -10.80 2.15
N GLN A 66 8.66 -10.86 2.80
CA GLN A 66 8.36 -11.74 3.95
C GLN A 66 6.90 -12.21 3.87
N ALA A 67 6.48 -13.12 4.77
CA ALA A 67 5.10 -13.65 4.78
C ALA A 67 4.00 -12.56 4.76
N SER A 68 4.30 -11.36 5.28
CA SER A 68 3.36 -10.24 5.45
C SER A 68 3.78 -8.90 4.80
N ILE A 69 4.88 -8.83 4.04
CA ILE A 69 5.41 -7.58 3.46
C ILE A 69 5.41 -7.66 1.93
N ALA A 70 4.72 -6.71 1.29
CA ALA A 70 4.79 -6.48 -0.16
C ALA A 70 5.50 -5.15 -0.43
N THR A 71 6.67 -5.22 -1.07
CA THR A 71 7.48 -4.06 -1.45
C THR A 71 7.23 -3.74 -2.92
N ARG A 72 6.88 -2.48 -3.24
CA ARG A 72 6.88 -2.00 -4.62
C ARG A 72 8.31 -1.63 -5.00
N LEU A 73 8.88 -2.33 -5.98
CA LEU A 73 10.14 -1.89 -6.58
C LEU A 73 9.85 -0.78 -7.59
N LEU A 74 10.52 0.36 -7.43
CA LEU A 74 10.61 1.34 -8.51
C LEU A 74 11.56 0.76 -9.58
N PRO A 75 11.25 0.89 -10.88
CA PRO A 75 12.22 0.57 -11.92
C PRO A 75 13.46 1.45 -11.78
N PRO A 76 14.65 0.97 -12.23
CA PRO A 76 15.90 1.72 -12.19
C PRO A 76 15.86 3.00 -13.03
#